data_AF-A0A5P2H075-F1
#
_entry.id   AF-A0A5P2H075-F1
#
_cell.length_a   1.000
_cell.length_b   1.000
_cell.length_c   1.000
_cell.angle_alpha   90.00
_cell.angle_beta   90.00
_cell.angle_gamma   90.00
#
_symmetry.space_group_name_H-M   'P 1'
#
loop_
_entity.id
_entity.type
_entity.pdbx_description
1 polymer ?
#
loop_
_entity_poly.entity_id
_entity_poly.type
_entity_poly.pdbx_seq_one_letter_code
_entity_poly.pdbx_strand_id
1 'polypeptide(L)'
;MDEMDEIDDLSDLPMPRFIWGFAIATDKGGDITHDEFEYLTHTRSPRFTCRVVELEDMPADSDESGIDGRVVHYDEPDRLFYITDAGMALVNFQLFDKLPEKNKLKKVCDEAIANWMLRREFLDEEEED
;
A
#
# COMPACT_ATOMS: atom_id res chain seq x y z
N MET A 1 -26.49 10.96 24.87
CA MET A 1 -25.68 9.86 24.34
C MET A 1 -24.76 9.53 25.48
N ASP A 2 -24.94 8.36 26.08
CA ASP A 2 -24.09 7.96 27.19
C ASP A 2 -22.74 7.51 26.63
N GLU A 3 -21.64 7.68 27.37
CA GLU A 3 -20.26 7.37 26.94
C GLU A 3 -20.09 5.94 26.40
N MET A 4 -20.97 5.02 26.82
CA MET A 4 -21.03 3.63 26.35
C MET A 4 -21.61 3.51 24.93
N ASP A 5 -22.59 4.35 24.56
CA ASP A 5 -23.18 4.39 23.22
C ASP A 5 -22.15 4.89 22.18
N GLU A 6 -21.29 5.85 22.56
CA GLU A 6 -20.23 6.37 21.68
C GLU A 6 -19.13 5.35 21.39
N ILE A 7 -18.78 4.51 22.39
CA ILE A 7 -17.77 3.45 22.22
C ILE A 7 -18.30 2.34 21.29
N ASP A 8 -19.57 1.97 21.44
CA ASP A 8 -20.20 0.97 20.59
C ASP A 8 -20.28 1.45 19.13
N ASP A 9 -20.65 2.71 18.91
CA ASP A 9 -20.68 3.33 17.57
C ASP A 9 -19.29 3.36 16.90
N LEU A 10 -18.21 3.59 17.65
CA LEU A 10 -16.84 3.54 17.13
C LEU A 10 -16.42 2.12 16.73
N SER A 11 -16.94 1.09 17.41
CA SER A 11 -16.60 -0.31 17.16
C SER A 11 -17.21 -0.86 15.86
N ASP A 12 -18.32 -0.25 15.41
CA ASP A 12 -19.02 -0.61 14.17
C ASP A 12 -18.43 0.04 12.92
N LEU A 13 -17.45 0.94 13.07
CA LEU A 13 -16.81 1.60 11.95
C LEU A 13 -16.09 0.59 11.04
N PRO A 14 -16.40 0.56 9.73
CA PRO A 14 -15.81 -0.43 8.84
C PRO A 14 -14.33 -0.16 8.63
N MET A 15 -13.51 -1.21 8.75
CA MET A 15 -12.09 -1.12 8.40
C MET A 15 -11.89 -0.68 6.93
N PRO A 16 -11.12 0.39 6.68
CA PRO A 16 -10.75 0.80 5.33
C PRO A 16 -10.01 -0.31 4.60
N ARG A 17 -10.19 -0.37 3.27
CA ARG A 17 -9.58 -1.42 2.45
C ARG A 17 -8.06 -1.28 2.35
N PHE A 18 -7.58 -0.06 2.11
CA PHE A 18 -6.17 0.30 2.01
C PHE A 18 -5.84 1.24 3.16
N ILE A 19 -4.80 0.91 3.92
CA ILE A 19 -4.27 1.74 4.99
C ILE A 19 -2.81 2.01 4.67
N TRP A 20 -2.50 3.29 4.50
CA TRP A 20 -1.16 3.79 4.21
C TRP A 20 -0.50 4.29 5.49
N GLY A 21 0.79 4.03 5.65
CA GLY A 21 1.54 4.53 6.79
C GLY A 21 3.03 4.59 6.52
N PHE A 22 3.73 5.35 7.34
CA PHE A 22 5.18 5.39 7.39
C PHE A 22 5.65 4.81 8.72
N ALA A 23 6.87 4.26 8.73
CA ALA A 23 7.52 3.88 9.97
C ALA A 23 8.43 5.03 10.46
N ILE A 24 8.72 5.04 11.76
CA ILE A 24 9.75 5.91 12.34
C ILE A 24 10.87 5.04 12.91
N ALA A 25 12.09 5.54 12.85
CA ALA A 25 13.26 4.96 13.47
C ALA A 25 13.89 5.98 14.41
N THR A 26 14.57 5.48 15.44
CA THR A 26 15.49 6.30 16.24
C THR A 26 16.91 5.95 15.81
N ASP A 27 17.65 6.97 15.41
CA ASP A 27 19.06 6.78 15.08
C ASP A 27 19.90 6.56 16.35
N LYS A 28 21.21 6.35 16.18
CA LYS A 28 22.11 6.12 17.33
C LYS A 28 22.26 7.35 18.24
N GLY A 29 21.91 8.54 17.76
CA GLY A 29 21.89 9.79 18.51
C GLY A 29 20.58 10.00 19.29
N GLY A 30 19.55 9.21 19.01
CA GLY A 30 18.21 9.36 19.57
C GLY A 30 17.31 10.28 18.75
N ASP A 31 17.76 10.71 17.56
CA ASP A 31 16.95 11.51 16.65
C ASP A 31 15.90 10.62 15.97
N ILE A 32 14.66 11.11 15.93
CA ILE A 32 13.53 10.41 15.29
C ILE A 32 13.55 10.75 13.81
N THR A 33 13.70 9.73 12.97
CA THR A 33 13.63 9.86 11.51
C THR A 33 12.47 9.05 10.97
N HIS A 34 11.91 9.48 9.84
CA HIS A 34 10.96 8.65 9.11
C HIS A 34 11.74 7.61 8.31
N ASP A 35 11.16 6.42 8.18
CA ASP A 35 11.65 5.42 7.22
C ASP A 35 11.46 5.95 5.80
N GLU A 36 12.37 5.58 4.90
CA GLU A 36 12.38 6.03 3.50
C GLU A 36 11.21 5.45 2.70
N PHE A 37 10.51 4.47 3.27
CA PHE A 37 9.43 3.74 2.61
C PHE A 37 8.07 4.03 3.22
N GLU A 38 7.06 4.03 2.35
CA GLU A 38 5.68 3.88 2.75
C GLU A 38 5.28 2.39 2.81
N TYR A 39 4.30 2.12 3.64
CA TYR A 39 3.76 0.80 3.91
C TYR A 39 2.27 0.76 3.62
N LEU A 40 1.84 -0.32 2.96
CA LEU A 40 0.44 -0.64 2.73
C LEU A 40 0.00 -1.77 3.65
N THR A 41 -1.15 -1.62 4.29
CA THR A 41 -1.95 -2.73 4.82
C THR A 41 -3.25 -2.88 4.04
N HIS A 42 -3.46 -4.04 3.42
CA HIS A 42 -4.74 -4.41 2.79
C HIS A 42 -5.57 -5.28 3.74
N THR A 43 -6.75 -4.79 4.13
CA THR A 43 -7.55 -5.39 5.22
C THR A 43 -8.60 -6.39 4.76
N ARG A 44 -8.81 -6.52 3.44
CA ARG A 44 -9.76 -7.47 2.83
C ARG A 44 -9.03 -8.66 2.23
N SER A 45 -9.72 -9.77 1.95
CA SER A 45 -9.06 -10.95 1.35
C SER A 45 -8.58 -10.66 -0.09
N PRO A 46 -7.29 -10.84 -0.41
CA PRO A 46 -6.19 -11.35 0.43
C PRO A 46 -5.62 -10.30 1.39
N ARG A 47 -5.51 -10.62 2.68
CA ARG A 47 -4.96 -9.70 3.68
C ARG A 47 -3.44 -9.76 3.68
N PHE A 48 -2.79 -8.59 3.59
CA PHE A 48 -1.34 -8.49 3.60
C PHE A 48 -0.85 -7.12 4.05
N THR A 49 0.42 -7.05 4.44
CA THR A 49 1.20 -5.81 4.40
C THR A 49 2.32 -5.89 3.36
N CYS A 50 2.73 -4.75 2.82
CA CYS A 50 3.89 -4.64 1.92
C CYS A 50 4.47 -3.22 1.97
N ARG A 51 5.64 -3.04 1.37
CA ARG A 51 6.27 -1.73 1.13
C ARG A 51 5.96 -1.22 -0.26
N VAL A 52 5.82 0.09 -0.40
CA VAL A 52 5.74 0.78 -1.68
C VAL A 52 7.07 1.42 -2.01
N VAL A 53 7.50 1.26 -3.25
CA VAL A 53 8.79 1.75 -3.75
C VAL A 53 8.59 2.38 -5.11
N GLU A 54 9.14 3.57 -5.31
CA GLU A 54 9.31 4.19 -6.63
C GLU A 54 10.57 3.62 -7.31
N LEU A 55 10.45 3.21 -8.56
CA LEU A 55 11.55 2.64 -9.34
C LEU A 55 12.22 3.76 -10.16
N GLU A 56 13.47 4.08 -9.85
CA GLU A 56 14.22 5.19 -10.46
C GLU A 56 14.43 5.06 -12.00
N ASP A 57 14.37 3.84 -12.55
CA ASP A 57 14.77 3.52 -13.93
C ASP A 57 13.63 3.04 -14.85
N MET A 58 12.36 3.18 -14.45
CA MET A 58 11.23 2.79 -15.30
C MET A 58 10.69 4.01 -16.04
N PRO A 59 10.69 4.03 -17.39
CA PRO A 59 9.97 5.07 -18.11
C PRO A 59 8.49 4.96 -17.71
N ALA A 60 7.97 6.01 -17.10
CA ALA A 60 6.55 6.14 -16.80
C ALA A 60 5.80 6.34 -18.13
N ASP A 61 5.57 5.25 -18.85
CA ASP A 61 4.59 5.21 -19.94
C ASP A 61 3.21 5.02 -19.30
N SER A 62 2.77 6.02 -18.53
CA SER A 62 1.40 6.05 -18.04
C SER A 62 0.49 6.55 -19.16
N ASP A 63 0.03 5.64 -20.02
CA ASP A 63 -1.18 5.92 -20.80
C ASP A 63 -2.34 6.17 -19.79
N GLU A 64 -3.28 7.07 -20.11
CA GLU A 64 -4.44 7.43 -19.27
C GLU A 64 -5.36 6.23 -18.90
N SER A 65 -4.99 5.00 -19.25
CA SER A 65 -5.78 3.78 -19.19
C SER A 65 -5.55 2.91 -17.94
N GLY A 66 -5.27 3.52 -16.79
CA GLY A 66 -5.17 2.82 -15.49
C GLY A 66 -3.88 2.02 -15.30
N ILE A 67 -3.70 1.46 -14.10
CA ILE A 67 -2.49 0.73 -13.70
C ILE A 67 -2.47 -0.67 -14.31
N ASP A 68 -1.40 -1.04 -15.02
CA ASP A 68 -1.15 -2.43 -15.42
C ASP A 68 0.14 -2.99 -14.79
N GLY A 69 -0.02 -3.65 -13.64
CA GLY A 69 1.10 -4.32 -12.98
C GLY A 69 1.23 -5.81 -13.25
N ARG A 70 2.36 -6.37 -12.84
CA ARG A 70 2.67 -7.80 -12.93
C ARG A 70 3.19 -8.33 -11.60
N VAL A 71 2.72 -9.52 -11.23
CA VAL A 71 3.25 -10.29 -10.10
C VAL A 71 4.44 -11.13 -10.56
N VAL A 72 5.58 -10.94 -9.90
CA VAL A 72 6.86 -11.61 -10.17
C VAL A 72 7.19 -12.54 -8.99
N HIS A 73 7.84 -13.67 -9.27
CA HIS A 73 8.20 -14.69 -8.26
C HIS A 73 7.00 -15.19 -7.42
N TYR A 74 5.84 -15.39 -8.06
CA TYR A 74 4.60 -15.80 -7.40
C TYR A 74 4.74 -17.08 -6.54
N ASP A 75 5.57 -18.03 -6.98
CA ASP A 75 5.79 -19.30 -6.29
C ASP A 75 6.88 -19.22 -5.18
N GLU A 76 7.51 -18.06 -5.00
CA GLU A 76 8.53 -17.80 -3.97
C GLU A 76 8.05 -16.65 -3.06
N PRO A 77 7.26 -16.92 -1.99
CA PRO A 77 6.65 -15.88 -1.16
C PRO A 77 7.64 -14.86 -0.59
N ASP A 78 8.84 -15.29 -0.18
CA ASP A 78 9.90 -14.43 0.36
C ASP A 78 10.46 -13.44 -0.68
N ARG A 79 10.19 -13.70 -1.96
CA ARG A 79 10.62 -12.88 -3.10
C ARG A 79 9.43 -12.40 -3.92
N LEU A 80 8.22 -12.40 -3.37
CA LEU A 80 7.04 -11.94 -4.09
C LEU A 80 7.15 -10.43 -4.34
N PHE A 81 7.10 -10.04 -5.62
CA PHE A 81 7.05 -8.64 -6.03
C PHE A 81 5.82 -8.40 -6.89
N TYR A 82 5.30 -7.19 -6.81
CA TYR A 82 4.42 -6.64 -7.81
C TYR A 82 5.05 -5.36 -8.34
N ILE A 83 5.08 -5.19 -9.66
CA ILE A 83 5.67 -4.02 -10.32
C ILE A 83 4.74 -3.50 -11.41
N THR A 84 4.69 -2.20 -11.61
CA THR A 84 3.78 -1.52 -12.55
C THR A 84 4.51 -0.88 -13.72
N ASP A 85 3.75 -0.58 -14.75
CA ASP A 85 4.07 0.36 -15.82
C ASP A 85 4.28 1.80 -15.32
N ALA A 86 3.58 2.20 -14.26
CA ALA A 86 3.74 3.51 -13.62
C ALA A 86 5.04 3.69 -12.80
N GLY A 87 6.03 2.80 -12.93
CA GLY A 87 7.28 2.88 -12.17
C GLY A 87 7.15 2.60 -10.67
N MET A 88 6.06 1.96 -10.24
CA MET A 88 5.83 1.62 -8.83
C MET A 88 6.05 0.13 -8.57
N ALA A 89 6.46 -0.20 -7.36
CA ALA A 89 6.58 -1.57 -6.88
C ALA A 89 5.95 -1.76 -5.49
N LEU A 90 5.32 -2.92 -5.30
CA LEU A 90 4.95 -3.46 -4.00
C LEU A 90 5.87 -4.62 -3.67
N VAL A 91 6.54 -4.55 -2.52
CA VAL A 91 7.61 -5.48 -2.14
C VAL A 91 7.45 -5.95 -0.70
N ASN A 92 8.17 -7.02 -0.31
CA ASN A 92 8.16 -7.56 1.06
C ASN A 92 6.75 -7.89 1.57
N PHE A 93 5.98 -8.66 0.79
CA PHE A 93 4.64 -9.07 1.19
C PHE A 93 4.67 -9.95 2.45
N GLN A 94 3.96 -9.50 3.49
CA GLN A 94 3.59 -10.33 4.63
C GLN A 94 2.11 -10.70 4.50
N LEU A 95 1.83 -11.95 4.11
CA LEU A 95 0.46 -12.45 3.99
C LEU A 95 -0.08 -12.88 5.35
N PHE A 96 -1.32 -12.51 5.65
CA PHE A 96 -2.07 -12.99 6.82
C PHE A 96 -3.03 -14.13 6.47
N ASP A 97 -3.23 -14.36 5.17
CA ASP A 97 -4.02 -15.44 4.60
C ASP A 97 -3.11 -16.38 3.79
N LYS A 98 -3.69 -17.44 3.24
CA LYS A 98 -3.02 -18.24 2.20
C LYS A 98 -2.75 -17.39 0.96
N LEU A 99 -1.67 -17.72 0.23
CA LEU A 99 -1.36 -17.10 -1.05
C LEU A 99 -2.59 -17.16 -1.98
N PRO A 100 -3.15 -16.01 -2.38
CA PRO A 100 -4.29 -15.95 -3.30
C PRO A 100 -3.85 -16.29 -4.72
N GLU A 101 -4.80 -16.62 -5.61
CA GLU A 101 -4.52 -16.74 -7.04
C GLU A 101 -3.81 -15.50 -7.60
N LYS A 102 -2.83 -15.72 -8.49
CA LYS A 102 -1.98 -14.67 -9.07
C LYS A 102 -2.77 -13.48 -9.62
N ASN A 103 -3.84 -13.74 -10.38
CA ASN A 103 -4.66 -12.68 -10.97
C ASN A 103 -5.47 -11.90 -9.92
N LYS A 104 -5.89 -12.57 -8.84
CA LYS A 104 -6.56 -11.91 -7.71
C LYS A 104 -5.58 -10.98 -6.99
N LEU A 105 -4.35 -11.42 -6.75
CA LEU A 105 -3.31 -10.59 -6.16
C LEU A 105 -2.99 -9.38 -7.04
N LYS A 106 -2.70 -9.61 -8.33
CA LYS A 106 -2.44 -8.55 -9.32
C LYS A 106 -3.53 -7.48 -9.27
N LYS A 107 -4.80 -7.88 -9.39
CA LYS A 107 -5.93 -6.94 -9.37
C LYS A 107 -5.97 -6.08 -8.10
N VAL A 108 -5.74 -6.68 -6.93
CA VAL A 108 -5.71 -5.90 -5.67
C VAL A 108 -4.53 -4.93 -5.64
N CYS A 109 -3.38 -5.33 -6.18
CA CYS A 109 -2.21 -4.48 -6.27
C CYS A 109 -2.39 -3.33 -7.30
N ASP A 110 -3.01 -3.58 -8.45
CA ASP A 110 -3.37 -2.53 -9.43
C ASP A 110 -4.26 -1.47 -8.76
N GLU A 111 -5.31 -1.91 -8.05
CA GLU A 111 -6.23 -1.04 -7.33
C GLU A 111 -5.57 -0.29 -6.17
N ALA A 112 -4.59 -0.91 -5.50
CA ALA A 112 -3.84 -0.27 -4.43
C ALA A 112 -2.93 0.84 -4.95
N ILE A 113 -2.20 0.63 -6.05
CA ILE A 113 -1.36 1.68 -6.65
C ILE A 113 -2.22 2.82 -7.20
N ALA A 114 -3.35 2.51 -7.84
CA ALA A 114 -4.29 3.57 -8.27
C ALA A 114 -4.77 4.41 -7.07
N ASN A 115 -5.09 3.77 -5.94
CA ASN A 115 -5.46 4.49 -4.72
C ASN A 115 -4.31 5.31 -4.13
N TRP A 116 -3.08 4.79 -4.20
CA TRP A 116 -1.89 5.50 -3.73
C TRP A 116 -1.64 6.80 -4.53
N MET A 117 -1.74 6.72 -5.86
CA MET A 117 -1.57 7.89 -6.74
C MET A 117 -2.62 8.95 -6.48
N LEU A 118 -3.89 8.55 -6.31
CA LEU A 118 -4.98 9.48 -5.93
C LEU A 118 -4.73 10.15 -4.57
N ARG A 119 -4.19 9.40 -3.60
CA ARG A 119 -3.83 9.95 -2.28
C ARG A 119 -2.71 10.97 -2.41
N ARG A 120 -1.70 10.68 -3.24
CA ARG A 120 -0.57 11.57 -3.47
C ARG A 120 -1.02 12.87 -4.14
N GLU A 121 -1.81 12.79 -5.20
CA GLU A 121 -2.41 13.95 -5.86
C GLU A 121 -3.18 14.84 -4.86
N PHE A 122 -4.02 14.24 -4.02
CA PHE A 122 -4.75 14.98 -2.98
C PHE A 122 -3.82 15.67 -1.94
N LEU A 123 -2.75 15.01 -1.51
CA LEU A 123 -1.81 15.59 -0.55
C LEU A 123 -0.96 16.69 -1.18
N ASP A 124 -0.55 16.52 -2.42
CA ASP A 124 0.21 17.52 -3.18
C ASP A 124 -0.65 18.78 -3.40
N GLU A 125 -1.96 18.65 -3.67
CA GLU A 125 -2.90 19.78 -3.75
C GLU A 125 -3.03 20.54 -2.41
N GLU A 126 -3.12 19.84 -1.27
CA GLU A 126 -3.26 20.47 0.05
C GLU A 126 -1.97 21.18 0.53
N GLU A 127 -0.79 20.82 0.01
CA GLU A 127 0.47 21.52 0.33
C GLU A 127 0.63 22.86 -0.41
N GLU A 128 -0.14 23.09 -1.48
CA GLU A 128 -0.10 24.32 -2.28
C GLU A 128 -1.04 25.44 -1.76
N ASP A 129 -1.97 25.13 -0.84
CA ASP A 129 -2.93 26.06 -0.19
C ASP A 129 -2.46 26.63 1.17
#